data_AF-A0A973YVP2-F1
#
_entry.id   AF-A0A973YVP2-F1
#
_cell.length_a   1.000
_cell.length_b   1.000
_cell.length_c   1.000
_cell.angle_alpha   90.00
_cell.angle_beta   90.00
_cell.angle_gamma   90.00
#
_symmetry.space_group_name_H-M   'P 1'
#
loop_
_entity.id
_entity.type
_entity.pdbx_description
1 polymer ?
#
loop_
_entity_poly.entity_id
_entity_poly.type
_entity_poly.pdbx_seq_one_letter_code
_entity_poly.pdbx_strand_id
1 'polypeptide(L)'
;MGLVLIAALAWWFWHGRGRGRDDAVVRDLESIAMSACGRMEVVTGRTTLPMTEPQPSIASLRRDPRRAWALDYLERACAGYDASAALNAWRVQPPDLVLAKQLGREEATSVALEDLRTSESITELMFALDYLRGTNQLPEGMTLRRGNGIDNPMRVIEFAVEPIRCAGIGSCSGDSLETAWFCLDTGCPRGITLEQIRRAQMPPAEVAAGLALREQLMRYRASPN
;
A
#
# COMPACT_ATOMS: atom_id res chain seq x y z
N MET A 1 15.40 -26.71 15.91
CA MET A 1 15.73 -25.30 15.58
C MET A 1 14.54 -24.33 15.66
N GLY A 2 13.35 -24.73 16.16
CA GLY A 2 12.15 -23.86 16.20
C GLY A 2 11.94 -23.03 17.48
N LEU A 3 12.63 -23.33 18.58
CA LEU A 3 12.43 -22.64 19.87
C LEU A 3 13.27 -21.35 20.02
N VAL A 4 14.31 -21.18 19.21
CA VAL A 4 15.19 -19.99 19.26
C VAL A 4 14.55 -18.78 18.56
N LEU A 5 13.73 -19.01 17.51
CA LEU A 5 13.02 -17.93 16.81
C LEU A 5 11.92 -17.29 17.67
N ILE A 6 11.21 -18.09 18.47
CA ILE A 6 10.08 -17.60 19.27
C ILE A 6 10.57 -16.75 20.46
N ALA A 7 11.69 -17.13 21.08
CA ALA A 7 12.32 -16.34 22.14
C ALA A 7 12.95 -15.03 21.60
N ALA A 8 13.49 -15.06 20.37
CA ALA A 8 13.98 -13.85 19.70
C ALA A 8 12.84 -12.87 19.36
N LEU A 9 11.69 -13.37 18.92
CA LEU A 9 10.50 -12.55 18.65
C LEU A 9 9.89 -11.96 19.93
N ALA A 10 9.86 -12.72 21.02
CA ALA A 10 9.35 -12.23 22.32
C ALA A 10 10.29 -11.20 22.98
N TRP A 11 11.60 -11.36 22.83
CA TRP A 11 12.59 -10.38 23.29
C TRP A 11 12.56 -9.10 22.45
N TRP A 12 12.35 -9.21 21.13
CA TRP A 12 12.15 -8.08 20.23
C TRP A 12 10.87 -7.30 20.55
N PHE A 13 9.76 -8.00 20.86
CA PHE A 13 8.50 -7.38 21.25
C PHE A 13 8.59 -6.53 22.54
N TRP A 14 9.49 -6.89 23.47
CA TRP A 14 9.60 -6.24 24.78
C TRP A 14 10.66 -5.13 24.84
N HIS A 15 11.73 -5.22 24.03
CA HIS A 15 12.84 -4.25 24.03
C HIS A 15 12.91 -3.34 22.79
N GLY A 16 12.08 -3.57 21.76
CA GLY A 16 11.98 -2.76 20.54
C GLY A 16 11.32 -1.38 20.71
N ARG A 17 11.65 -0.61 21.77
CA ARG A 17 11.36 0.84 21.85
C ARG A 17 12.30 1.68 20.95
N GLY A 18 12.70 1.12 19.82
CA GLY A 18 13.28 1.80 18.68
C GLY A 18 12.43 1.46 17.47
N ARG A 19 11.16 1.92 17.48
CA ARG A 19 10.17 1.69 16.42
C ARG A 19 10.52 2.56 15.20
N GLY A 20 11.58 2.15 14.50
CA GLY A 20 12.12 2.85 13.35
C GLY A 20 11.31 2.58 12.09
N ARG A 21 11.49 3.46 11.11
CA ARG A 21 11.09 3.38 9.69
C ARG A 21 11.05 1.96 9.09
N ASP A 22 11.91 1.05 9.55
CA ASP A 22 11.99 -0.34 9.12
C ASP A 22 10.71 -1.16 9.43
N ASP A 23 10.03 -0.92 10.56
CA ASP A 23 8.81 -1.65 10.94
C ASP A 23 7.62 -1.32 10.02
N ALA A 24 7.51 -0.05 9.61
CA ALA A 24 6.45 0.42 8.72
C ALA A 24 6.61 -0.13 7.29
N VAL A 25 7.84 -0.14 6.79
CA VAL A 25 8.20 -0.73 5.48
C VAL A 25 7.96 -2.24 5.47
N VAL A 26 8.34 -2.95 6.53
CA VAL A 26 8.08 -4.40 6.64
C VAL A 26 6.58 -4.69 6.63
N ARG A 27 5.75 -3.94 7.36
CA ARG A 27 4.29 -4.08 7.31
C ARG A 27 3.71 -3.88 5.92
N ASP A 28 4.21 -2.90 5.17
CA ASP A 28 3.76 -2.65 3.80
C ASP A 28 4.16 -3.80 2.86
N LEU A 29 5.38 -4.32 2.97
CA LEU A 29 5.84 -5.48 2.21
C LEU A 29 5.04 -6.74 2.54
N GLU A 30 4.76 -6.98 3.82
CA GLU A 30 3.88 -8.05 4.27
C GLU A 30 2.49 -7.87 3.69
N SER A 31 1.91 -6.67 3.75
CA SER A 31 0.58 -6.38 3.18
C SER A 31 0.51 -6.66 1.68
N ILE A 32 1.54 -6.29 0.92
CA ILE A 32 1.65 -6.60 -0.52
C ILE A 32 1.73 -8.11 -0.74
N ALA A 33 2.59 -8.80 -0.01
CA ALA A 33 2.75 -10.26 -0.12
C ALA A 33 1.45 -10.99 0.24
N MET A 34 0.79 -10.60 1.32
CA MET A 34 -0.51 -11.14 1.74
C MET A 34 -1.58 -10.91 0.67
N SER A 35 -1.67 -9.70 0.13
CA SER A 35 -2.68 -9.35 -0.88
C SER A 35 -2.46 -10.11 -2.19
N ALA A 36 -1.22 -10.15 -2.66
CA ALA A 36 -0.86 -10.85 -3.89
C ALA A 36 -0.96 -12.38 -3.72
N CYS A 37 -0.29 -12.94 -2.72
CA CYS A 37 -0.20 -14.39 -2.53
C CYS A 37 -1.46 -15.02 -1.92
N GLY A 38 -2.15 -14.33 -1.02
CA GLY A 38 -3.43 -14.79 -0.49
C GLY A 38 -4.50 -14.88 -1.57
N ARG A 39 -4.57 -13.90 -2.47
CA ARG A 39 -5.49 -13.98 -3.63
C ARG A 39 -5.07 -15.02 -4.66
N MET A 40 -3.77 -15.28 -4.81
CA MET A 40 -3.30 -16.39 -5.65
C MET A 40 -3.75 -17.75 -5.13
N GLU A 41 -3.78 -17.97 -3.81
CA GLU A 41 -4.37 -19.19 -3.26
C GLU A 41 -5.86 -19.30 -3.58
N VAL A 42 -6.60 -18.19 -3.61
CA VAL A 42 -8.02 -18.17 -4.01
C VAL A 42 -8.17 -18.50 -5.50
N VAL A 43 -7.40 -17.84 -6.36
CA VAL A 43 -7.42 -18.06 -7.82
C VAL A 43 -7.03 -19.50 -8.16
N THR A 44 -6.07 -20.09 -7.42
CA THR A 44 -5.63 -21.48 -7.60
C THR A 44 -6.53 -22.52 -6.92
N GLY A 45 -7.55 -22.09 -6.19
CA GLY A 45 -8.47 -22.97 -5.46
C GLY A 45 -7.85 -23.66 -4.25
N ARG A 46 -6.72 -23.17 -3.74
CA ARG A 46 -6.04 -23.68 -2.53
C ARG A 46 -6.66 -23.15 -1.25
N THR A 47 -7.41 -22.05 -1.32
CA THR A 47 -8.20 -21.51 -0.21
C THR A 47 -9.54 -20.97 -0.69
N THR A 48 -10.53 -20.92 0.20
CA THR A 48 -11.85 -20.34 -0.05
C THR A 48 -12.03 -19.10 0.81
N LEU A 49 -11.53 -17.96 0.34
CA LEU A 49 -11.88 -16.67 0.93
C LEU A 49 -13.16 -16.14 0.29
N PRO A 50 -14.07 -15.53 1.07
CA PRO A 50 -15.23 -14.86 0.51
C PRO A 50 -14.76 -13.68 -0.35
N MET A 51 -14.90 -13.82 -1.67
CA MET A 51 -14.62 -12.77 -2.65
C MET A 51 -15.94 -12.09 -3.03
N THR A 52 -15.92 -10.76 -3.15
CA THR A 52 -17.08 -9.97 -3.57
C THR A 52 -17.41 -10.09 -5.06
N GLU A 53 -16.47 -10.58 -5.89
CA GLU A 53 -16.65 -10.74 -7.33
C GLU A 53 -16.16 -12.11 -7.84
N PRO A 54 -16.83 -12.71 -8.86
CA PRO A 54 -16.39 -13.96 -9.45
C PRO A 54 -15.01 -13.79 -10.09
N GLN A 55 -14.05 -14.61 -9.67
CA GLN A 55 -12.70 -14.55 -10.23
C GLN A 55 -12.65 -15.26 -11.60
N PRO A 56 -11.89 -14.71 -12.57
CA PRO A 56 -11.60 -15.43 -13.80
C PRO A 56 -10.91 -16.76 -13.47
N SER A 57 -11.30 -17.84 -14.16
CA SER A 57 -10.66 -19.14 -13.96
C SER A 57 -9.19 -19.11 -14.40
N ILE A 58 -8.34 -19.93 -13.79
CA ILE A 58 -6.93 -20.10 -14.19
C ILE A 58 -6.81 -20.37 -15.70
N ALA A 59 -7.69 -21.21 -16.23
CA ALA A 59 -7.71 -21.54 -17.65
C ALA A 59 -8.02 -20.33 -18.54
N SER A 60 -8.84 -19.38 -18.06
CA SER A 60 -9.09 -18.10 -18.74
C SER A 60 -7.86 -17.19 -18.64
N LEU A 61 -7.30 -17.04 -17.44
CA LEU A 61 -6.12 -16.21 -17.17
C LEU A 61 -4.89 -16.64 -17.99
N ARG A 62 -4.65 -17.95 -18.13
CA ARG A 62 -3.55 -18.49 -18.95
C ARG A 62 -3.71 -18.24 -20.44
N ARG A 63 -4.95 -18.08 -20.94
CA ARG A 63 -5.21 -17.82 -22.37
C ARG A 63 -5.10 -16.33 -22.72
N ASP A 64 -5.23 -15.43 -21.75
CA ASP A 64 -5.05 -14.01 -21.97
C ASP A 64 -3.55 -13.65 -21.91
N PRO A 65 -2.90 -13.31 -23.03
CA PRO A 65 -1.47 -12.96 -23.04
C PRO A 65 -1.14 -11.73 -22.19
N ARG A 66 -2.14 -10.88 -21.88
CA ARG A 66 -1.99 -9.73 -20.97
C ARG A 66 -2.09 -10.11 -19.49
N ARG A 67 -2.38 -11.37 -19.16
CA ARG A 67 -2.49 -11.84 -17.77
C ARG A 67 -1.61 -13.06 -17.49
N ALA A 68 -1.33 -13.87 -18.50
CA ALA A 68 -0.58 -15.11 -18.37
C ALA A 68 0.80 -14.90 -17.71
N TRP A 69 1.54 -13.87 -18.12
CA TRP A 69 2.86 -13.58 -17.53
C TRP A 69 2.76 -13.25 -16.03
N ALA A 70 1.71 -12.52 -15.63
CA ALA A 70 1.50 -12.07 -14.26
C ALA A 70 1.11 -13.25 -13.38
N LEU A 71 0.24 -14.13 -13.91
CA LEU A 71 -0.11 -15.39 -13.27
C LEU A 71 1.15 -16.25 -13.05
N ASP A 72 1.96 -16.46 -14.10
CA ASP A 72 3.18 -17.26 -14.00
C ASP A 72 4.19 -16.67 -13.02
N TYR A 73 4.32 -15.34 -12.98
CA TYR A 73 5.17 -14.64 -12.02
C TYR A 73 4.68 -14.88 -10.59
N LEU A 74 3.39 -14.65 -10.34
CA LEU A 74 2.78 -14.79 -9.02
C LEU A 74 2.79 -16.23 -8.51
N GLU A 75 2.54 -17.23 -9.37
CA GLU A 75 2.65 -18.64 -9.01
C GLU A 75 4.06 -18.99 -8.50
N ARG A 76 5.11 -18.42 -9.11
CA ARG A 76 6.49 -18.61 -8.66
C ARG A 76 6.82 -17.82 -7.40
N ALA A 77 6.46 -16.53 -7.37
CA ALA A 77 6.79 -15.64 -6.26
C ALA A 77 6.08 -16.01 -4.96
N CYS A 78 4.88 -16.60 -5.07
CA CYS A 78 4.06 -17.02 -3.94
C CYS A 78 4.18 -18.52 -3.61
N ALA A 79 5.09 -19.25 -4.26
CA ALA A 79 5.29 -20.67 -4.00
C ALA A 79 5.76 -20.87 -2.55
N GLY A 80 4.96 -21.60 -1.76
CA GLY A 80 5.26 -21.89 -0.35
C GLY A 80 4.90 -20.75 0.63
N TYR A 81 4.25 -19.68 0.15
CA TYR A 81 3.61 -18.72 1.03
C TYR A 81 2.39 -19.36 1.70
N ASP A 82 2.23 -19.19 3.02
CA ASP A 82 1.07 -19.70 3.77
C ASP A 82 0.10 -18.55 4.04
N ALA A 83 -0.96 -18.45 3.23
CA ALA A 83 -1.93 -17.36 3.39
C ALA A 83 -2.79 -17.48 4.67
N SER A 84 -2.80 -18.64 5.34
CA SER A 84 -3.52 -18.79 6.62
C SER A 84 -2.85 -18.01 7.75
N ALA A 85 -1.52 -17.86 7.70
CA ALA A 85 -0.76 -16.99 8.61
C ALA A 85 -1.00 -15.50 8.31
N ALA A 86 -1.21 -15.16 7.04
CA ALA A 86 -1.44 -13.79 6.55
C ALA A 86 -2.77 -13.17 7.00
N LEU A 87 -3.86 -13.94 7.02
CA LEU A 87 -5.21 -13.42 7.31
C LEU A 87 -5.36 -12.80 8.72
N ASN A 88 -4.45 -13.12 9.64
CA ASN A 88 -4.46 -12.58 11.00
C ASN A 88 -3.73 -11.22 11.15
N ALA A 89 -2.95 -10.77 10.15
CA ALA A 89 -2.17 -9.53 10.24
C ALA A 89 -2.92 -8.28 9.69
N TRP A 90 -4.13 -8.46 9.16
CA TRP A 90 -4.89 -7.43 8.42
C TRP A 90 -5.52 -6.29 9.27
N ARG A 91 -5.00 -6.04 10.48
CA ARG A 91 -5.55 -5.03 11.41
C ARG A 91 -4.52 -4.11 12.04
N VAL A 92 -3.38 -3.87 11.39
CA VAL A 92 -2.44 -2.88 11.91
C VAL A 92 -2.83 -1.51 11.36
N GLN A 93 -3.80 -0.85 12.02
CA GLN A 93 -3.86 0.61 11.93
C GLN A 93 -2.50 1.15 12.38
N PRO A 94 -1.99 2.26 11.80
CA PRO A 94 -0.72 2.83 12.24
C PRO A 94 -0.85 3.17 13.73
N PRO A 95 -0.16 2.42 14.61
CA PRO A 95 -0.48 2.44 16.04
C PRO A 95 -0.25 3.82 16.64
N ASP A 96 0.70 4.57 16.10
CA ASP A 96 1.14 5.83 16.67
C ASP A 96 0.12 6.96 16.44
N LEU A 97 -0.45 7.11 15.24
CA LEU A 97 -1.51 8.10 15.01
C LEU A 97 -2.82 7.75 15.75
N VAL A 98 -3.13 6.46 15.89
CA VAL A 98 -4.29 6.00 16.67
C VAL A 98 -4.11 6.32 18.15
N LEU A 99 -2.92 6.05 18.70
CA LEU A 99 -2.58 6.40 20.07
C LEU A 99 -2.53 7.92 20.28
N ALA A 100 -1.96 8.67 19.35
CA ALA A 100 -1.90 10.13 19.43
C ALA A 100 -3.29 10.77 19.43
N LYS A 101 -4.25 10.22 18.68
CA LYS A 101 -5.67 10.66 18.73
C LYS A 101 -6.30 10.50 20.11
N GLN A 102 -5.83 9.54 20.92
CA GLN A 102 -6.29 9.36 22.29
C GLN A 102 -5.64 10.35 23.26
N LEU A 103 -4.44 10.84 22.94
CA LEU A 103 -3.70 11.83 23.74
C LEU A 103 -4.20 13.25 23.52
N GLY A 104 -4.58 13.59 22.28
CA GLY A 104 -5.10 14.91 21.97
C GLY A 104 -5.04 15.25 20.48
N ARG A 105 -5.71 16.34 20.10
CA ARG A 105 -5.69 16.83 18.72
C ARG A 105 -4.31 17.33 18.31
N GLU A 106 -3.59 17.99 19.22
CA GLU A 106 -2.28 18.58 18.94
C GLU A 106 -1.24 17.50 18.68
N GLU A 107 -1.20 16.48 19.53
CA GLU A 107 -0.33 15.31 19.40
C GLU A 107 -0.62 14.55 18.10
N ALA A 108 -1.89 14.30 17.79
CA ALA A 108 -2.27 13.62 16.55
C ALA A 108 -1.92 14.44 15.30
N THR A 109 -2.03 15.77 15.36
CA THR A 109 -1.60 16.66 14.27
C THR A 109 -0.09 16.59 14.08
N SER A 110 0.67 16.65 15.18
CA SER A 110 2.13 16.57 15.15
C SER A 110 2.62 15.25 14.53
N VAL A 111 2.06 14.12 14.97
CA VAL A 111 2.37 12.79 14.42
C VAL A 111 2.02 12.71 12.94
N ALA A 112 0.82 13.16 12.54
CA ALA A 112 0.43 13.12 11.13
C ALA A 112 1.34 13.99 10.24
N LEU A 113 1.74 15.17 10.70
CA LEU A 113 2.68 16.03 9.97
C LEU A 113 4.06 15.37 9.85
N GLU A 114 4.53 14.70 10.90
CA GLU A 114 5.79 13.96 10.88
C GLU A 114 5.73 12.77 9.92
N ASP A 115 4.63 11.99 9.94
CA ASP A 115 4.41 10.89 9.00
C ASP A 115 4.45 11.38 7.54
N LEU A 116 3.82 12.52 7.24
CA LEU A 116 3.90 13.13 5.90
C LEU A 116 5.33 13.47 5.48
N ARG A 117 6.20 13.81 6.43
CA ARG A 117 7.61 14.16 6.16
C ARG A 117 8.49 12.93 5.95
N THR A 118 8.35 11.94 6.81
CA THR A 118 9.38 10.91 6.99
C THR A 118 8.92 9.51 6.64
N SER A 119 7.62 9.22 6.72
CA SER A 119 7.12 7.87 6.45
C SER A 119 7.31 7.48 4.99
N GLU A 120 7.58 6.19 4.79
CA GLU A 120 7.60 5.51 3.50
C GLU A 120 6.49 4.46 3.40
N SER A 121 5.65 4.33 4.43
CA SER A 121 4.49 3.46 4.39
C SER A 121 3.32 4.17 3.72
N ILE A 122 2.71 3.52 2.73
CA ILE A 122 1.49 4.02 2.10
C ILE A 122 0.37 4.16 3.12
N THR A 123 0.30 3.25 4.08
CA THR A 123 -0.74 3.24 5.11
C THR A 123 -0.61 4.46 6.01
N GLU A 124 0.59 4.72 6.55
CA GLU A 124 0.85 5.89 7.38
C GLU A 124 0.59 7.20 6.63
N LEU A 125 1.10 7.32 5.40
CA LEU A 125 0.88 8.50 4.56
C LEU A 125 -0.60 8.74 4.24
N MET A 126 -1.35 7.69 3.91
CA MET A 126 -2.80 7.78 3.64
C MET A 126 -3.57 8.20 4.89
N PHE A 127 -3.27 7.60 6.05
CA PHE A 127 -3.93 7.93 7.31
C PHE A 127 -3.61 9.34 7.79
N ALA A 128 -2.36 9.79 7.63
CA ALA A 128 -1.95 11.15 7.95
C ALA A 128 -2.67 12.19 7.07
N LEU A 129 -2.70 11.98 5.74
CA LEU A 129 -3.41 12.87 4.81
C LEU A 129 -4.92 12.90 5.09
N ASP A 130 -5.54 11.73 5.33
CA ASP A 130 -6.97 11.64 5.64
C ASP A 130 -7.31 12.36 6.96
N TYR A 131 -6.48 12.19 7.99
CA TYR A 131 -6.63 12.86 9.27
C TYR A 131 -6.51 14.38 9.15
N LEU A 132 -5.40 14.88 8.59
CA LEU A 132 -5.15 16.32 8.45
C LEU A 132 -6.19 17.00 7.57
N ARG A 133 -6.72 16.30 6.55
CA ARG A 133 -7.87 16.75 5.77
C ARG A 133 -9.11 16.87 6.64
N GLY A 134 -9.41 15.83 7.43
CA GLY A 134 -10.59 15.78 8.30
C GLY A 134 -10.59 16.85 9.39
N THR A 135 -9.41 17.28 9.85
CA THR A 135 -9.24 18.32 10.87
C THR A 135 -8.93 19.71 10.31
N ASN A 136 -8.88 19.86 8.97
CA ASN A 136 -8.53 21.09 8.27
C ASN A 136 -7.15 21.66 8.72
N GLN A 137 -6.16 20.76 8.85
CA GLN A 137 -4.79 21.07 9.28
C GLN A 137 -3.75 20.62 8.24
N LEU A 138 -4.13 20.57 6.96
CA LEU A 138 -3.18 20.30 5.89
C LEU A 138 -2.07 21.36 5.88
N PRO A 139 -0.81 20.98 5.56
CA PRO A 139 0.28 21.94 5.38
C PRO A 139 -0.09 23.05 4.39
N GLU A 140 0.51 24.23 4.57
CA GLU A 140 0.28 25.36 3.68
C GLU A 140 0.58 24.98 2.21
N GLY A 141 -0.32 25.38 1.30
CA GLY A 141 -0.22 25.05 -0.12
C GLY A 141 -0.62 23.61 -0.48
N MET A 142 -0.87 22.74 0.51
CA MET A 142 -1.42 21.40 0.29
C MET A 142 -2.94 21.44 0.20
N THR A 143 -3.50 20.93 -0.89
CA THR A 143 -4.95 20.92 -1.13
C THR A 143 -5.43 19.56 -1.57
N LEU A 144 -6.39 19.02 -0.82
CA LEU A 144 -7.17 17.84 -1.18
C LEU A 144 -8.55 18.31 -1.63
N ARG A 145 -8.60 19.02 -2.77
CA ARG A 145 -9.86 19.56 -3.29
C ARG A 145 -10.80 18.42 -3.70
N ARG A 146 -12.06 18.48 -3.24
CA ARG A 146 -13.19 17.86 -3.94
C ARG A 146 -13.71 18.88 -4.96
N GLY A 147 -13.62 18.57 -6.24
CA GLY A 147 -14.12 19.45 -7.31
C GLY A 147 -13.99 18.84 -8.70
N ASN A 148 -15.02 19.06 -9.52
CA ASN A 148 -15.21 18.69 -10.95
C ASN A 148 -14.56 17.37 -11.39
N GLY A 149 -15.23 16.24 -11.08
CA GLY A 149 -14.89 14.93 -11.64
C GLY A 149 -13.94 14.07 -10.81
N ILE A 150 -13.82 14.33 -9.51
CA ILE A 150 -13.15 13.44 -8.56
C ILE A 150 -14.22 12.61 -7.85
N ASP A 151 -14.26 11.31 -8.15
CA ASP A 151 -15.25 10.38 -7.59
C ASP A 151 -14.75 9.81 -6.26
N ASN A 152 -13.45 9.52 -6.17
CA ASN A 152 -12.86 8.95 -4.97
C ASN A 152 -11.57 9.69 -4.54
N PRO A 153 -11.62 10.56 -3.52
CA PRO A 153 -10.44 11.27 -3.04
C PRO A 153 -9.39 10.35 -2.41
N MET A 154 -9.76 9.14 -1.94
CA MET A 154 -8.77 8.19 -1.44
C MET A 154 -7.92 7.60 -2.56
N ARG A 155 -8.49 7.42 -3.76
CA ARG A 155 -7.75 6.97 -4.94
C ARG A 155 -6.72 8.01 -5.39
N VAL A 156 -7.09 9.28 -5.31
CA VAL A 156 -6.18 10.42 -5.56
C VAL A 156 -5.03 10.43 -4.55
N ILE A 157 -5.34 10.24 -3.26
CA ILE A 157 -4.33 10.17 -2.19
C ILE A 157 -3.38 8.99 -2.44
N GLU A 158 -3.92 7.77 -2.62
CA GLU A 158 -3.17 6.55 -2.88
C GLU A 158 -2.20 6.73 -4.05
N PHE A 159 -2.70 7.26 -5.19
CA PHE A 159 -1.88 7.53 -6.36
C PHE A 159 -0.78 8.59 -6.12
N ALA A 160 -1.02 9.57 -5.24
CA ALA A 160 -0.05 10.60 -4.93
C ALA A 160 1.10 10.09 -4.05
N VAL A 161 0.81 9.20 -3.10
CA VAL A 161 1.80 8.66 -2.15
C VAL A 161 2.51 7.42 -2.67
N GLU A 162 1.93 6.71 -3.65
CA GLU A 162 2.48 5.48 -4.23
C GLU A 162 3.96 5.60 -4.62
N PRO A 163 4.44 6.65 -5.32
CA PRO A 163 5.85 6.77 -5.67
C PRO A 163 6.80 6.85 -4.47
N ILE A 164 6.35 7.42 -3.34
CA ILE A 164 7.16 7.52 -2.11
C ILE A 164 7.34 6.12 -1.52
N ARG A 165 6.26 5.35 -1.41
CA ARG A 165 6.34 3.94 -0.99
C ARG A 165 7.23 3.14 -1.93
N CYS A 166 6.99 3.25 -3.24
CA CYS A 166 7.76 2.51 -4.25
C CYS A 166 9.26 2.77 -4.14
N ALA A 167 9.67 4.03 -3.91
CA ALA A 167 11.06 4.38 -3.67
C ALA A 167 11.60 3.80 -2.33
N GLY A 168 10.81 3.85 -1.26
CA GLY A 168 11.21 3.35 0.05
C GLY A 168 11.39 1.84 0.11
N ILE A 169 10.54 1.07 -0.57
CA ILE A 169 10.54 -0.40 -0.51
C ILE A 169 11.14 -1.08 -1.76
N GLY A 170 11.53 -0.30 -2.77
CA GLY A 170 12.04 -0.84 -4.04
C GLY A 170 11.02 -1.66 -4.84
N SER A 171 9.72 -1.42 -4.63
CA SER A 171 8.62 -2.08 -5.33
C SER A 171 8.07 -1.18 -6.46
N CYS A 172 7.13 -1.68 -7.26
CA CYS A 172 6.43 -0.98 -8.35
C CYS A 172 7.14 -0.91 -9.71
N SER A 173 8.28 -1.59 -9.88
CA SER A 173 8.88 -1.84 -11.19
C SER A 173 7.99 -2.76 -12.04
N GLY A 174 8.23 -2.80 -13.35
CA GLY A 174 7.43 -3.62 -14.29
C GLY A 174 7.42 -5.13 -14.03
N ASP A 175 8.35 -5.62 -13.21
CA ASP A 175 8.45 -7.02 -12.78
C ASP A 175 8.26 -7.17 -11.25
N SER A 176 7.68 -6.16 -10.56
CA SER A 176 7.44 -6.26 -9.12
C SER A 176 6.21 -7.14 -8.80
N LEU A 177 6.18 -7.69 -7.58
CA LEU A 177 5.06 -8.52 -7.10
C LEU A 177 3.72 -7.77 -7.17
N GLU A 178 3.74 -6.50 -6.80
CA GLU A 178 2.54 -5.66 -6.80
C GLU A 178 2.06 -5.34 -8.21
N THR A 179 2.97 -4.99 -9.13
CA THR A 179 2.62 -4.80 -10.54
C THR A 179 2.03 -6.09 -11.14
N ALA A 180 2.64 -7.24 -10.87
CA ALA A 180 2.09 -8.53 -11.33
C ALA A 180 0.68 -8.77 -10.78
N TRP A 181 0.45 -8.50 -9.48
CA TRP A 181 -0.88 -8.58 -8.88
C TRP A 181 -1.91 -7.70 -9.60
N PHE A 182 -1.61 -6.41 -9.81
CA PHE A 182 -2.51 -5.50 -10.54
C PHE A 182 -2.77 -5.94 -11.98
N CYS A 183 -1.76 -6.51 -12.65
CA CYS A 183 -1.86 -6.98 -14.02
C CYS A 183 -2.67 -8.26 -14.17
N LEU A 184 -2.65 -9.14 -13.17
CA LEU A 184 -3.50 -10.32 -13.13
C LEU A 184 -4.99 -9.93 -13.14
N ASP A 185 -5.34 -8.91 -12.34
CA ASP A 185 -6.70 -8.40 -12.18
C ASP A 185 -7.17 -7.64 -13.43
N THR A 186 -6.33 -6.75 -13.94
CA THR A 186 -6.75 -5.73 -14.93
C THR A 186 -6.34 -6.06 -16.36
N GLY A 187 -5.38 -6.95 -16.57
CA GLY A 187 -4.85 -7.32 -17.87
C GLY A 187 -3.90 -6.27 -18.45
N CYS A 188 -2.61 -6.47 -18.27
CA CYS A 188 -1.57 -5.53 -18.70
C CYS A 188 -0.42 -6.25 -19.44
N PRO A 189 0.26 -5.61 -20.41
CA PRO A 189 1.48 -6.20 -20.97
C PRO A 189 2.61 -6.21 -19.93
N ARG A 190 3.51 -7.20 -20.00
CA ARG A 190 4.70 -7.25 -19.14
C ARG A 190 5.58 -6.00 -19.31
N GLY A 191 6.20 -5.55 -18.22
CA GLY A 191 7.13 -4.42 -18.23
C GLY A 191 6.48 -3.05 -18.04
N ILE A 192 5.15 -2.98 -17.96
CA ILE A 192 4.43 -1.76 -17.59
C ILE A 192 4.57 -1.51 -16.08
N THR A 193 4.78 -0.27 -15.66
CA THR A 193 4.93 0.07 -14.23
C THR A 193 3.58 0.18 -13.53
N LEU A 194 3.56 0.10 -12.20
CA LEU A 194 2.34 0.30 -11.41
C LEU A 194 1.69 1.66 -11.70
N GLU A 195 2.48 2.73 -11.77
CA GLU A 195 1.99 4.07 -12.09
C GLU A 195 1.29 4.13 -13.46
N GLN A 196 1.86 3.47 -14.49
CA GLN A 196 1.25 3.41 -15.81
C GLN A 196 -0.10 2.68 -15.79
N ILE A 197 -0.20 1.59 -15.03
CA ILE A 197 -1.47 0.84 -14.85
C ILE A 197 -2.51 1.73 -14.17
N ARG A 198 -2.15 2.39 -13.05
CA ARG A 198 -3.07 3.25 -12.30
C ARG A 198 -3.58 4.42 -13.15
N ARG A 199 -2.68 5.09 -13.88
CA ARG A 199 -3.07 6.19 -14.79
C ARG A 199 -4.09 5.74 -15.84
N ALA A 200 -4.00 4.51 -16.34
CA ALA A 200 -4.94 3.98 -17.32
C ALA A 200 -6.33 3.65 -16.73
N GLN A 201 -6.43 3.47 -15.41
CA GLN A 201 -7.65 3.09 -14.71
C GLN A 201 -8.34 4.25 -13.98
N MET A 202 -7.65 5.39 -13.88
CA MET A 202 -8.16 6.57 -13.18
C MET A 202 -8.75 7.58 -14.17
N PRO A 203 -9.84 8.27 -13.81
CA PRO A 203 -10.32 9.43 -14.56
C PRO A 203 -9.22 10.49 -14.71
N PRO A 204 -9.13 11.19 -15.87
CA PRO A 204 -8.10 12.21 -16.09
C PRO A 204 -8.03 13.29 -15.01
N ALA A 205 -9.18 13.68 -14.46
CA ALA A 205 -9.27 14.65 -13.37
C ALA A 205 -8.62 14.13 -12.06
N GLU A 206 -8.81 12.84 -11.74
CA GLU A 206 -8.18 12.22 -10.58
C GLU A 206 -6.67 12.07 -10.76
N VAL A 207 -6.21 11.73 -11.97
CA VAL A 207 -4.77 11.67 -12.29
C VAL A 207 -4.13 13.04 -12.11
N ALA A 208 -4.74 14.10 -12.64
CA ALA A 208 -4.24 15.46 -12.50
C ALA A 208 -4.20 15.91 -11.03
N ALA A 209 -5.26 15.62 -10.26
CA ALA A 209 -5.32 15.91 -8.83
C ALA A 209 -4.23 15.17 -8.06
N GLY A 210 -3.99 13.89 -8.37
CA GLY A 210 -2.99 13.08 -7.69
C GLY A 210 -1.56 13.51 -8.04
N LEU A 211 -1.30 13.94 -9.28
CA LEU A 211 -0.03 14.55 -9.66
C LEU A 211 0.22 15.86 -8.90
N ALA A 212 -0.78 16.74 -8.81
CA ALA A 212 -0.67 17.99 -8.08
C ALA A 212 -0.43 17.77 -6.58
N LEU A 213 -1.15 16.82 -5.97
CA LEU A 213 -0.96 16.44 -4.57
C LEU A 213 0.43 15.86 -4.33
N ARG A 214 0.91 14.98 -5.23
CA ARG A 214 2.27 14.42 -5.16
C ARG A 214 3.31 15.52 -5.15
N GLU A 215 3.19 16.50 -6.04
CA GLU A 215 4.13 17.63 -6.09
C GLU A 215 4.10 18.46 -4.79
N GLN A 216 2.91 18.72 -4.24
CA GLN A 216 2.77 19.43 -2.96
C GLN A 216 3.41 18.63 -1.81
N LEU A 217 3.19 17.32 -1.77
CA LEU A 217 3.76 16.43 -0.76
C LEU A 217 5.28 16.37 -0.87
N MET A 218 5.84 16.21 -2.08
CA MET A 218 7.29 16.20 -2.28
C MET A 218 7.94 17.53 -1.91
N ARG A 219 7.28 18.67 -2.19
CA ARG A 219 7.73 19.98 -1.72
C ARG A 219 7.72 20.06 -0.20
N TYR A 220 6.63 19.64 0.45
CA TYR A 220 6.53 19.63 1.91
C TYR A 220 7.64 18.78 2.56
N ARG A 221 7.94 17.61 1.99
CA ARG A 221 9.01 16.72 2.46
C ARG A 221 10.43 17.28 2.26
N ALA A 222 10.61 18.16 1.28
CA ALA A 222 11.90 18.77 0.96
C ALA A 222 12.18 20.06 1.77
N SER A 223 11.15 20.68 2.35
CA SER A 223 11.30 21.92 3.11
C SER A 223 11.99 21.69 4.46
N PRO A 224 13.08 22.42 4.78
CA PRO A 224 13.66 22.42 6.12
C PRO A 224 12.72 23.12 7.12
N ASN A 225 12.69 22.62 8.37
CA ASN A 225 11.93 23.21 9.48
C ASN A 225 12.45 24.58 9.89
#